data_AF-A0A523DA30-F1
#
_entry.id   AF-A0A523DA30-F1
#
_cell.length_a   1.000
_cell.length_b   1.000
_cell.length_c   1.000
_cell.angle_alpha   90.00
_cell.angle_beta   90.00
_cell.angle_gamma   90.00
#
_symmetry.space_group_name_H-M   'P 1'
#
loop_
_entity.id
_entity.type
_entity.pdbx_description
1 polymer ?
#
loop_
_entity_poly.entity_id
_entity_poly.type
_entity_poly.pdbx_seq_one_letter_code
_entity_poly.pdbx_strand_id
1 'polypeptide(L)'
;MFNEASGAWKVILGLLFFPVLFQQDFLTFALGADDLFWIALLKRLFLLLPVLSIILACWVTIPCVLSVVFRAQRTEFVITFFLIWWDLGKAIFSFWGGILKFLLVLVTAIMILLKLIVLGIWVLIQDLFFIPIQLVKNLGVGVFDAGIPWIALVLTLIWCLIESTVFTFVTTPLVMDTLSNLTGGGISEAFLRIPLFLFLLFLILGSYAVLATWSDALASRKIGTIIKIGIIELVALFVEVVFLYREFVDSLVPWFDQHTSGD
;
A
#
# COMPACT_ATOMS: atom_id res chain seq x y z
N MET A 1 -51.38 -38.33 -11.10
CA MET A 1 -52.23 -38.53 -9.89
C MET A 1 -53.74 -38.44 -10.14
N PHE A 2 -54.24 -37.68 -11.13
CA PHE A 2 -55.70 -37.56 -11.39
C PHE A 2 -56.23 -38.42 -12.55
N ASN A 3 -55.45 -39.38 -13.06
CA ASN A 3 -55.84 -40.14 -14.26
C ASN A 3 -56.68 -41.40 -13.99
N GLU A 4 -56.86 -41.79 -12.73
CA GLU A 4 -57.61 -43.00 -12.34
C GLU A 4 -58.99 -42.72 -11.72
N ALA A 5 -59.37 -41.45 -11.55
CA ALA A 5 -60.65 -41.06 -10.93
C ALA A 5 -61.76 -40.85 -11.98
N SER A 6 -62.97 -41.33 -11.68
CA SER A 6 -64.17 -41.14 -12.51
C SER A 6 -64.46 -39.64 -12.76
N GLY A 7 -65.07 -39.32 -13.92
CA GLY A 7 -65.14 -37.96 -14.45
C GLY A 7 -65.64 -36.89 -13.47
N ALA A 8 -66.64 -37.20 -12.64
CA ALA A 8 -67.16 -36.27 -11.63
C ALA A 8 -66.17 -36.04 -10.45
N TRP A 9 -65.50 -37.10 -9.99
CA TRP A 9 -64.52 -37.01 -8.91
C TRP A 9 -63.24 -36.31 -9.35
N LYS A 10 -62.86 -36.47 -10.62
CA LYS A 10 -61.74 -35.75 -11.23
C LYS A 10 -61.96 -34.24 -11.27
N VAL A 11 -63.19 -33.78 -11.54
CA VAL A 11 -63.55 -32.36 -11.53
C VAL A 11 -63.53 -31.79 -10.11
N ILE A 12 -64.09 -32.52 -9.14
CA ILE A 12 -64.12 -32.07 -7.73
C ILE A 12 -62.71 -32.01 -7.14
N LEU A 13 -61.89 -33.05 -7.36
CA LEU A 13 -60.50 -33.08 -6.89
C LEU A 13 -59.61 -32.07 -7.63
N GLY A 14 -59.86 -31.84 -8.92
CA GLY A 14 -59.18 -30.82 -9.71
C GLY A 14 -59.52 -29.39 -9.26
N LEU A 15 -60.77 -29.15 -8.82
CA LEU A 15 -61.19 -27.87 -8.24
C LEU A 15 -60.59 -27.66 -6.83
N LEU A 16 -60.57 -28.70 -6.01
CA LEU A 16 -60.07 -28.62 -4.63
C LEU A 16 -58.54 -28.46 -4.57
N PHE A 17 -57.81 -29.09 -5.49
CA PHE A 17 -56.36 -29.00 -5.62
C PHE A 17 -55.94 -28.27 -6.90
N PHE A 18 -56.65 -27.20 -7.24
CA PHE A 18 -56.37 -26.39 -8.44
C PHE A 18 -54.90 -25.92 -8.57
N PRO A 19 -54.11 -25.63 -7.50
CA PRO A 19 -52.72 -25.19 -7.65
C PRO A 19 -51.83 -26.28 -8.27
N VAL A 20 -52.15 -27.55 -8.05
CA VAL A 20 -51.39 -28.71 -8.58
C VAL A 20 -51.46 -28.77 -10.10
N LEU A 21 -52.49 -28.19 -10.72
CA LEU A 21 -52.68 -28.20 -12.18
C LEU A 21 -51.67 -27.34 -12.93
N PHE A 22 -51.17 -26.26 -12.32
CA PHE A 22 -50.26 -25.31 -12.98
C PHE A 22 -48.94 -25.11 -12.23
N GLN A 23 -48.82 -25.55 -10.97
CA GLN A 23 -47.63 -25.32 -10.15
C GLN A 23 -46.34 -25.84 -10.82
N GLN A 24 -46.37 -27.01 -11.44
CA GLN A 24 -45.17 -27.57 -12.08
C GLN A 24 -44.72 -26.76 -13.29
N ASP A 25 -45.65 -26.31 -14.14
CA ASP A 25 -45.36 -25.51 -15.33
C ASP A 25 -44.81 -24.12 -14.95
N PHE A 26 -45.40 -23.48 -13.93
CA PHE A 26 -44.93 -22.19 -13.45
C PHE A 26 -43.55 -22.28 -12.76
N LEU A 27 -43.29 -23.34 -11.99
CA LEU A 27 -42.00 -23.54 -11.35
C LEU A 27 -40.89 -23.89 -12.35
N THR A 28 -41.17 -24.76 -13.32
CA THR A 28 -40.21 -25.09 -14.38
C THR A 28 -39.88 -23.88 -15.24
N PHE A 29 -40.88 -23.06 -15.57
CA PHE A 29 -40.69 -21.78 -16.25
C PHE A 29 -39.84 -20.80 -15.43
N ALA A 30 -40.14 -20.63 -14.14
CA ALA A 30 -39.40 -19.70 -13.26
C ALA A 30 -37.97 -20.16 -12.97
N LEU A 31 -37.72 -21.48 -12.92
CA LEU A 31 -36.41 -22.07 -12.73
C LEU A 31 -35.56 -22.07 -14.01
N GLY A 32 -36.18 -21.89 -15.18
CA GLY A 32 -35.51 -21.82 -16.48
C GLY A 32 -34.77 -23.12 -16.82
N ALA A 33 -35.44 -24.26 -16.65
CA ALA A 33 -34.82 -25.58 -16.81
C ALA A 33 -34.26 -25.85 -18.22
N ASP A 34 -34.87 -25.25 -19.25
CA ASP A 34 -34.52 -25.45 -20.66
C ASP A 34 -33.79 -24.25 -21.29
N ASP A 35 -33.52 -23.19 -20.52
CA ASP A 35 -32.96 -21.94 -21.04
C ASP A 35 -31.44 -21.82 -20.87
N LEU A 36 -30.83 -20.97 -21.72
CA LEU A 36 -29.42 -20.57 -21.58
C LEU A 36 -29.15 -20.00 -20.17
N PHE A 37 -27.98 -20.30 -19.59
CA PHE A 37 -27.64 -19.97 -18.20
C PHE A 37 -27.98 -18.53 -17.77
N TRP A 38 -27.69 -17.53 -18.62
CA TRP A 38 -27.98 -16.13 -18.35
C TRP A 38 -29.48 -15.82 -18.26
N ILE A 39 -30.28 -16.44 -19.12
CA ILE A 39 -31.74 -16.29 -19.14
C ILE A 39 -32.34 -17.01 -17.93
N ALA A 40 -31.85 -18.21 -17.60
CA ALA A 40 -32.26 -18.95 -16.42
C ALA A 40 -31.96 -18.18 -15.13
N LEU A 41 -30.80 -17.52 -15.03
CA LEU A 41 -30.42 -16.70 -13.87
C LEU A 41 -31.34 -15.48 -13.72
N LEU A 42 -31.68 -14.81 -14.83
CA LEU A 42 -32.61 -13.69 -14.83
C LEU A 42 -34.02 -14.12 -14.38
N LYS A 43 -34.52 -15.23 -14.93
CA LYS A 43 -35.83 -15.80 -14.52
C LYS A 43 -35.84 -16.14 -13.03
N ARG A 44 -34.78 -16.75 -12.50
CA ARG A 44 -34.67 -17.06 -11.07
C ARG A 44 -34.63 -15.82 -10.19
N LEU A 45 -33.90 -14.78 -10.58
CA LEU A 45 -33.76 -13.58 -9.76
C LEU A 45 -35.04 -12.72 -9.74
N PHE A 46 -35.74 -12.66 -10.87
CA PHE A 46 -36.90 -11.78 -11.04
C PHE A 46 -38.26 -12.46 -10.86
N LEU A 47 -38.42 -13.73 -11.24
CA LEU A 47 -39.73 -14.39 -11.29
C LEU A 47 -39.94 -15.43 -10.19
N LEU A 48 -38.88 -15.98 -9.61
CA LEU A 48 -38.99 -17.08 -8.65
C LEU A 48 -39.76 -16.66 -7.38
N LEU A 49 -39.43 -15.51 -6.79
CA LEU A 49 -40.11 -15.02 -5.58
C LEU A 49 -41.59 -14.67 -5.84
N PRO A 50 -41.94 -13.90 -6.90
CA PRO A 50 -43.33 -13.67 -7.28
C PRO A 50 -44.11 -14.97 -7.52
N VAL A 51 -43.56 -15.91 -8.27
CA VAL A 51 -44.22 -17.19 -8.60
C VAL A 51 -44.45 -18.03 -7.34
N LEU A 52 -43.45 -18.16 -6.47
CA LEU A 52 -43.61 -18.87 -5.19
C LEU A 52 -44.67 -18.21 -4.30
N SER A 53 -44.72 -16.88 -4.27
CA SER A 53 -45.71 -16.16 -3.46
C SER A 53 -47.15 -16.40 -3.93
N ILE A 54 -47.38 -16.47 -5.25
CA ILE A 54 -48.68 -16.80 -5.84
C ILE A 54 -49.05 -18.24 -5.55
N ILE A 55 -48.13 -19.19 -5.75
CA ILE A 55 -48.36 -20.61 -5.48
C ILE A 55 -48.73 -20.82 -4.00
N LEU A 56 -47.97 -20.21 -3.07
CA LEU A 56 -48.27 -20.27 -1.65
C LEU A 56 -49.63 -19.65 -1.32
N ALA A 57 -49.95 -18.49 -1.90
CA ALA A 57 -51.26 -17.85 -1.71
C ALA A 57 -52.42 -18.73 -2.21
N CYS A 58 -52.24 -19.42 -3.34
CA CYS A 58 -53.20 -20.38 -3.85
C CYS A 58 -53.38 -21.59 -2.91
N TRP A 59 -52.30 -22.11 -2.33
CA TRP A 59 -52.36 -23.19 -1.34
C TRP A 59 -53.05 -22.78 -0.04
N VAL A 60 -52.80 -21.57 0.45
CA VAL A 60 -53.44 -21.03 1.66
C VAL A 60 -54.91 -20.68 1.40
N THR A 61 -55.27 -20.33 0.16
CA THR A 61 -56.65 -20.03 -0.22
C THR A 61 -57.58 -21.24 -0.06
N ILE A 62 -57.10 -22.47 -0.32
CA ILE A 62 -57.89 -23.70 -0.20
C ILE A 62 -58.49 -23.87 1.22
N PRO A 63 -57.68 -23.95 2.31
CA PRO A 63 -58.23 -24.07 3.66
C PRO A 63 -58.98 -22.80 4.09
N CYS A 64 -58.61 -21.61 3.60
CA CYS A 64 -59.36 -20.38 3.87
C CYS A 64 -60.80 -20.48 3.37
N VAL A 65 -61.00 -20.88 2.11
CA VAL A 65 -62.33 -21.05 1.49
C VAL A 65 -63.14 -22.13 2.18
N LEU A 66 -62.52 -23.28 2.52
CA LEU A 66 -63.19 -24.34 3.27
C LEU A 66 -63.61 -23.88 4.67
N SER A 67 -62.80 -23.05 5.33
CA SER A 67 -63.11 -22.51 6.67
C SER A 67 -64.26 -21.50 6.68
N VAL A 68 -64.60 -20.86 5.55
CA VAL A 68 -65.69 -19.87 5.45
C VAL A 68 -67.02 -20.44 5.93
N VAL A 69 -67.27 -21.72 5.63
CA VAL A 69 -68.52 -22.41 5.98
C VAL A 69 -68.76 -22.44 7.49
N PHE A 70 -67.69 -22.55 8.29
CA PHE A 70 -67.77 -22.71 9.74
C PHE A 70 -67.58 -21.41 10.54
N ARG A 71 -67.21 -20.30 9.91
CA ARG A 71 -66.96 -19.01 10.60
C ARG A 71 -68.26 -18.25 10.88
N ALA A 72 -68.31 -17.61 12.06
CA ALA A 72 -69.42 -16.73 12.47
C ALA A 72 -69.43 -15.38 11.74
N GLN A 73 -68.26 -14.74 11.56
CA GLN A 73 -68.11 -13.45 10.87
C GLN A 73 -67.71 -13.61 9.39
N ARG A 74 -68.60 -14.19 8.59
CA ARG A 74 -68.30 -14.57 7.19
C ARG A 74 -67.96 -13.37 6.30
N THR A 75 -68.72 -12.28 6.42
CA THR A 75 -68.58 -11.09 5.58
C THR A 75 -67.22 -10.41 5.78
N GLU A 76 -66.83 -10.21 7.04
CA GLU A 76 -65.55 -9.56 7.40
C GLU A 76 -64.35 -10.40 6.94
N PHE A 77 -64.44 -11.73 7.08
CA PHE A 77 -63.41 -12.64 6.61
C PHE A 77 -63.24 -12.60 5.08
N VAL A 78 -64.34 -12.60 4.32
CA VAL A 78 -64.28 -12.53 2.85
C VAL A 78 -63.68 -11.19 2.39
N ILE A 79 -64.05 -10.08 3.04
CA ILE A 79 -63.45 -8.77 2.74
C ILE A 79 -61.94 -8.79 3.02
N THR A 80 -61.52 -9.31 4.17
CA THR A 80 -60.11 -9.41 4.55
C THR A 80 -59.33 -10.31 3.60
N PHE A 81 -59.93 -11.42 3.17
CA PHE A 81 -59.35 -12.35 2.20
C PHE A 81 -59.05 -11.65 0.86
N PHE A 82 -59.99 -10.87 0.31
CA PHE A 82 -59.74 -10.09 -0.90
C PHE A 82 -58.71 -8.99 -0.70
N LEU A 83 -58.70 -8.33 0.47
CA LEU A 83 -57.70 -7.32 0.79
C LEU A 83 -56.27 -7.90 0.84
N ILE A 84 -56.09 -9.10 1.41
CA ILE A 84 -54.79 -9.77 1.46
C ILE A 84 -54.32 -10.18 0.05
N TRP A 85 -55.23 -10.66 -0.80
CA TRP A 85 -54.91 -10.94 -2.22
C TRP A 85 -54.51 -9.67 -2.98
N TRP A 86 -55.20 -8.56 -2.72
CA TRP A 86 -54.83 -7.26 -3.27
C TRP A 86 -53.47 -6.78 -2.75
N ASP A 87 -53.20 -6.98 -1.46
CA ASP A 87 -51.93 -6.58 -0.84
C ASP A 87 -50.75 -7.40 -1.38
N LEU A 88 -50.95 -8.70 -1.61
CA LEU A 88 -49.99 -9.56 -2.30
C LEU A 88 -49.67 -9.02 -3.70
N GLY A 89 -50.68 -8.59 -4.46
CA GLY A 89 -50.49 -7.98 -5.78
C GLY A 89 -49.62 -6.72 -5.71
N LYS A 90 -49.90 -5.82 -4.76
CA LYS A 90 -49.08 -4.61 -4.53
C LYS A 90 -47.66 -4.96 -4.09
N ALA A 91 -47.47 -6.00 -3.27
CA ALA A 91 -46.17 -6.45 -2.81
C ALA A 91 -45.33 -6.99 -3.98
N ILE A 92 -45.93 -7.80 -4.86
CA ILE A 92 -45.30 -8.28 -6.09
C ILE A 92 -44.91 -7.10 -6.98
N PHE A 93 -45.80 -6.14 -7.20
CA PHE A 93 -45.49 -4.96 -8.00
C PHE A 93 -44.35 -4.13 -7.39
N SER A 94 -44.37 -3.95 -6.07
CA SER A 94 -43.33 -3.21 -5.33
C SER A 94 -41.98 -3.93 -5.39
N PHE A 95 -41.94 -5.25 -5.48
CA PHE A 95 -40.71 -6.02 -5.69
C PHE A 95 -40.03 -5.62 -7.02
N TRP A 96 -40.79 -5.56 -8.13
CA TRP A 96 -40.27 -5.10 -9.41
C TRP A 96 -39.81 -3.64 -9.38
N GLY A 97 -40.61 -2.76 -8.74
CA GLY A 97 -40.22 -1.36 -8.54
C GLY A 97 -38.94 -1.22 -7.71
N GLY A 98 -38.78 -2.05 -6.68
CA GLY A 98 -37.58 -2.14 -5.85
C GLY A 98 -36.35 -2.56 -6.63
N ILE A 99 -36.49 -3.54 -7.54
CA ILE A 99 -35.38 -3.97 -8.40
C ILE A 99 -34.97 -2.86 -9.37
N LEU A 100 -35.91 -2.16 -9.99
CA LEU A 100 -35.58 -1.02 -10.86
C LEU A 100 -34.83 0.07 -10.10
N LYS A 101 -35.30 0.42 -8.90
CA LYS A 101 -34.60 1.38 -8.03
C LYS A 101 -33.20 0.89 -7.68
N PHE A 102 -33.05 -0.40 -7.35
CA PHE A 102 -31.76 -1.01 -7.08
C PHE A 102 -30.80 -0.91 -8.28
N LEU A 103 -31.28 -1.20 -9.50
CA LEU A 103 -30.47 -1.09 -10.72
C LEU A 103 -30.01 0.35 -10.97
N LEU A 104 -30.89 1.34 -10.79
CA LEU A 104 -30.51 2.75 -10.92
C LEU A 104 -29.43 3.13 -9.90
N VAL A 105 -29.62 2.74 -8.63
CA VAL A 105 -28.63 2.99 -7.57
C VAL A 105 -27.31 2.29 -7.88
N LEU A 106 -27.35 1.04 -8.35
CA LEU A 106 -26.17 0.27 -8.74
C LEU A 106 -25.38 0.97 -9.85
N VAL A 107 -26.06 1.43 -10.90
CA VAL A 107 -25.42 2.17 -12.01
C VAL A 107 -24.78 3.45 -11.48
N THR A 108 -25.49 4.22 -10.66
CA THR A 108 -24.92 5.45 -10.08
C THR A 108 -23.72 5.16 -9.18
N ALA A 109 -23.75 4.08 -8.40
CA ALA A 109 -22.65 3.66 -7.53
C ALA A 109 -21.42 3.25 -8.36
N ILE A 110 -21.62 2.49 -9.45
CA ILE A 110 -20.54 2.11 -10.38
C ILE A 110 -19.92 3.37 -11.00
N MET A 111 -20.73 4.34 -11.43
CA MET A 111 -20.24 5.60 -12.00
C MET A 111 -19.44 6.43 -10.98
N ILE A 112 -19.91 6.51 -9.73
CA ILE A 112 -19.19 7.20 -8.65
C ILE A 112 -17.87 6.51 -8.34
N LEU A 113 -17.86 5.17 -8.28
CA LEU A 113 -16.66 4.39 -8.05
C LEU A 113 -15.64 4.57 -9.17
N LEU A 114 -16.08 4.56 -10.43
CA LEU A 114 -15.23 4.84 -11.58
C LEU A 114 -14.63 6.25 -11.52
N LYS A 115 -15.45 7.26 -11.20
CA LYS A 115 -14.99 8.65 -11.03
C LYS A 115 -13.93 8.76 -9.92
N LEU A 116 -14.13 8.07 -8.80
CA LEU A 116 -13.16 8.03 -7.69
C LEU A 116 -11.83 7.41 -8.12
N ILE A 117 -11.86 6.31 -8.86
CA ILE A 117 -10.64 5.67 -9.37
C ILE A 117 -9.90 6.62 -10.32
N VAL A 118 -10.59 7.25 -11.27
CA VAL A 118 -9.98 8.17 -12.23
C VAL A 118 -9.37 9.38 -11.53
N LEU A 119 -10.10 10.00 -10.59
CA LEU A 119 -9.58 11.13 -9.81
C LEU A 119 -8.42 10.72 -8.91
N GLY A 120 -8.49 9.55 -8.27
CA GLY A 120 -7.42 9.03 -7.44
C GLY A 120 -6.13 8.80 -8.24
N ILE A 121 -6.23 8.16 -9.40
CA ILE A 121 -5.08 7.98 -10.31
C ILE A 121 -4.55 9.33 -10.78
N TRP A 122 -5.43 10.27 -11.13
CA TRP A 122 -5.03 11.60 -11.58
C TRP A 122 -4.22 12.35 -10.51
N VAL A 123 -4.67 12.31 -9.25
CA VAL A 123 -3.94 12.92 -8.12
C VAL A 123 -2.59 12.24 -7.92
N LEU A 124 -2.53 10.90 -7.97
CA LEU A 124 -1.27 10.18 -7.83
C LEU A 124 -0.25 10.54 -8.93
N ILE A 125 -0.71 10.73 -10.16
CA ILE A 125 0.14 11.19 -11.26
C ILE A 125 0.66 12.59 -10.97
N GLN A 126 -0.21 13.52 -10.55
CA GLN A 126 0.21 14.89 -10.20
C GLN A 126 1.25 14.86 -9.07
N ASP A 127 0.97 14.13 -7.99
CA ASP A 127 1.88 14.04 -6.84
C ASP A 127 3.23 13.44 -7.25
N LEU A 128 3.26 12.37 -8.04
CA LEU A 128 4.52 11.77 -8.51
C LEU A 128 5.38 12.76 -9.29
N PHE A 129 4.77 13.62 -10.12
CA PHE A 129 5.48 14.64 -10.88
C PHE A 129 5.95 15.83 -10.01
N PHE A 130 5.17 16.24 -8.99
CA PHE A 130 5.46 17.44 -8.20
C PHE A 130 6.23 17.19 -6.89
N ILE A 131 6.32 15.94 -6.41
CA ILE A 131 7.13 15.55 -5.23
C ILE A 131 8.60 15.99 -5.32
N PRO A 132 9.36 15.76 -6.41
CA PRO A 132 10.78 16.17 -6.45
C PRO A 132 10.93 17.70 -6.36
N ILE A 133 10.00 18.45 -6.95
CA ILE A 133 10.00 19.91 -6.92
C ILE A 133 9.68 20.42 -5.51
N GLN A 134 8.72 19.79 -4.82
CA GLN A 134 8.38 20.14 -3.43
C GLN A 134 9.50 19.80 -2.45
N LEU A 135 10.17 18.65 -2.62
CA LEU A 135 11.34 18.27 -1.82
C LEU A 135 12.49 19.27 -1.98
N VAL A 136 12.82 19.66 -3.21
CA VAL A 136 13.87 20.67 -3.49
C VAL A 136 13.51 22.02 -2.88
N LYS A 137 12.24 22.45 -2.96
CA LYS A 137 11.80 23.72 -2.36
C LYS A 137 11.90 23.71 -0.84
N ASN A 138 11.49 22.62 -0.20
CA ASN A 138 11.49 22.50 1.26
C ASN A 138 12.92 22.32 1.83
N LEU A 139 13.78 21.59 1.13
CA LEU A 139 15.20 21.48 1.47
C LEU A 139 15.95 22.80 1.22
N GLY A 140 15.63 23.51 0.14
CA GLY A 140 16.23 24.80 -0.19
C GLY A 140 15.95 25.85 0.88
N VAL A 141 14.68 26.03 1.28
CA VAL A 141 14.32 27.02 2.31
C VAL A 141 14.84 26.58 3.70
N GLY A 142 14.76 25.29 4.04
CA GLY A 142 15.27 24.79 5.33
C GLY A 142 16.78 24.95 5.50
N VAL A 143 17.56 24.82 4.42
CA VAL A 143 19.03 24.95 4.45
C VAL A 143 19.48 26.42 4.58
N PHE A 144 18.73 27.36 4.00
CA PHE A 144 19.04 28.79 4.12
C PHE A 144 18.48 29.45 5.41
N ASP A 145 17.35 28.97 5.95
CA ASP A 145 16.75 29.51 7.18
C ASP A 145 17.26 28.84 8.48
N ALA A 146 17.97 27.71 8.41
CA ALA A 146 18.38 26.94 9.60
C ALA A 146 19.46 27.59 10.49
N GLY A 147 19.81 28.87 10.30
CA GLY A 147 20.84 29.53 11.12
C GLY A 147 22.22 28.88 11.03
N ILE A 148 22.45 28.08 9.98
CA ILE A 148 23.72 27.37 9.77
C ILE A 148 24.79 28.43 9.47
N PRO A 149 25.90 28.46 10.21
CA PRO A 149 26.99 29.40 9.96
C PRO A 149 27.73 29.00 8.67
N TRP A 150 27.20 29.43 7.52
CA TRP A 150 27.73 29.14 6.18
C TRP A 150 29.20 29.50 6.01
N ILE A 151 29.63 30.58 6.67
CA ILE A 151 31.04 30.98 6.68
C ILE A 151 31.89 29.87 7.31
N ALA A 152 31.46 29.28 8.43
CA ALA A 152 32.20 28.21 9.08
C ALA A 152 32.25 26.96 8.19
N LEU A 153 31.12 26.57 7.59
CA LEU A 153 31.07 25.40 6.71
C LEU A 153 31.96 25.55 5.47
N VAL A 154 31.90 26.70 4.80
CA VAL A 154 32.75 26.98 3.62
C VAL A 154 34.23 27.05 4.03
N LEU A 155 34.54 27.68 5.16
CA LEU A 155 35.92 27.79 5.65
C LEU A 155 36.48 26.43 6.06
N THR A 156 35.71 25.58 6.72
CA THR A 156 36.10 24.20 7.05
C THR A 156 36.29 23.36 5.78
N LEU A 157 35.45 23.53 4.76
CA LEU A 157 35.60 22.79 3.49
C LEU A 157 36.86 23.23 2.74
N ILE A 158 37.13 24.54 2.67
CA ILE A 158 38.38 25.09 2.12
C ILE A 158 39.58 24.58 2.93
N TRP A 159 39.48 24.56 4.26
CA TRP A 159 40.52 24.06 5.13
C TRP A 159 40.82 22.58 4.88
N CYS A 160 39.78 21.73 4.78
CA CYS A 160 39.92 20.31 4.46
C CYS A 160 40.58 20.09 3.09
N LEU A 161 40.25 20.92 2.09
CA LEU A 161 40.89 20.87 0.77
C LEU A 161 42.39 21.21 0.84
N ILE A 162 42.75 22.26 1.58
CA ILE A 162 44.14 22.66 1.77
C ILE A 162 44.91 21.57 2.53
N GLU A 163 44.36 21.08 3.63
CA GLU A 163 44.95 20.06 4.49
C GLU A 163 45.16 18.74 3.74
N SER A 164 44.16 18.28 2.99
CA SER A 164 44.26 17.10 2.11
C SER A 164 45.33 17.27 1.04
N THR A 165 45.44 18.47 0.45
CA THR A 165 46.48 18.76 -0.54
C THR A 165 47.87 18.65 0.07
N VAL A 166 48.10 19.29 1.22
CA VAL A 166 49.39 19.27 1.93
C VAL A 166 49.75 17.84 2.32
N PHE A 167 48.84 17.08 2.93
CA PHE A 167 49.11 15.69 3.31
C PHE A 167 49.34 14.79 2.11
N THR A 168 48.65 15.01 1.00
CA THR A 168 48.93 14.26 -0.23
C THR A 168 50.38 14.47 -0.65
N PHE A 169 50.88 15.71 -0.68
CA PHE A 169 52.27 15.97 -1.05
C PHE A 169 53.29 15.38 -0.07
N VAL A 170 53.00 15.45 1.24
CA VAL A 170 53.89 14.91 2.29
C VAL A 170 53.92 13.39 2.30
N THR A 171 52.78 12.73 2.09
CA THR A 171 52.63 11.27 2.21
C THR A 171 52.88 10.54 0.88
N THR A 172 52.87 11.24 -0.27
CA THR A 172 53.21 10.66 -1.58
C THR A 172 54.52 9.86 -1.60
N PRO A 173 55.67 10.37 -1.13
CA PRO A 173 56.92 9.60 -1.14
C PRO A 173 56.83 8.31 -0.32
N LEU A 174 56.09 8.33 0.79
CA LEU A 174 55.91 7.19 1.69
C LEU A 174 55.03 6.09 1.07
N VAL A 175 53.92 6.48 0.42
CA VAL A 175 53.06 5.52 -0.30
C VAL A 175 53.76 4.99 -1.55
N MET A 176 54.59 5.81 -2.19
CA MET A 176 55.37 5.39 -3.34
C MET A 176 56.43 4.36 -2.97
N ASP A 177 57.15 4.56 -1.87
CA ASP A 177 58.16 3.60 -1.38
C ASP A 177 57.50 2.26 -0.99
N THR A 178 56.43 2.30 -0.21
CA THR A 178 55.68 1.08 0.17
C THR A 178 55.10 0.34 -1.04
N LEU A 179 54.50 1.04 -2.00
CA LEU A 179 54.00 0.41 -3.23
C LEU A 179 55.12 -0.09 -4.13
N SER A 180 56.23 0.63 -4.25
CA SER A 180 57.40 0.22 -5.02
C SER A 180 58.02 -1.06 -4.44
N ASN A 181 58.12 -1.15 -3.12
CA ASN A 181 58.60 -2.34 -2.41
C ASN A 181 57.65 -3.55 -2.58
N LEU A 182 56.34 -3.33 -2.73
CA LEU A 182 55.35 -4.38 -2.96
C LEU A 182 55.20 -4.81 -4.42
N THR A 183 55.37 -3.88 -5.37
CA THR A 183 55.10 -4.11 -6.79
C THR A 183 56.37 -4.32 -7.64
N GLY A 184 57.55 -4.04 -7.08
CA GLY A 184 58.85 -4.22 -7.74
C GLY A 184 59.07 -3.27 -8.93
N GLY A 185 58.23 -2.26 -9.12
CA GLY A 185 58.28 -1.32 -10.24
C GLY A 185 57.92 0.11 -9.83
N GLY A 186 58.60 1.09 -10.45
CA GLY A 186 58.35 2.51 -10.19
C GLY A 186 56.99 2.96 -10.75
N ILE A 187 56.03 3.22 -9.87
CA ILE A 187 54.74 3.81 -10.23
C ILE A 187 54.94 5.31 -10.50
N SER A 188 54.27 5.83 -11.54
CA SER A 188 54.29 7.27 -11.83
C SER A 188 53.68 8.07 -10.68
N GLU A 189 54.43 9.06 -10.19
CA GLU A 189 54.04 9.96 -9.11
C GLU A 189 52.68 10.64 -9.33
N ALA A 190 52.42 11.07 -10.57
CA ALA A 190 51.17 11.74 -10.92
C ALA A 190 49.95 10.81 -10.83
N PHE A 191 50.15 9.52 -11.09
CA PHE A 191 49.07 8.53 -11.05
C PHE A 191 48.67 8.15 -9.61
N LEU A 192 49.62 8.19 -8.67
CA LEU A 192 49.37 7.88 -7.25
C LEU A 192 48.72 9.05 -6.49
N ARG A 193 49.05 10.29 -6.84
CA ARG A 193 48.58 11.50 -6.12
C ARG A 193 47.07 11.69 -6.15
N ILE A 194 46.39 11.41 -7.25
CA ILE A 194 44.94 11.63 -7.40
C ILE A 194 44.12 10.72 -6.47
N PRO A 195 44.30 9.38 -6.47
CA PRO A 195 43.59 8.51 -5.55
C PRO A 195 43.99 8.74 -4.08
N LEU A 196 45.27 9.05 -3.82
CA LEU A 196 45.74 9.40 -2.47
C LEU A 196 45.06 10.66 -1.94
N PHE A 197 44.91 11.69 -2.79
CA PHE A 197 44.21 12.94 -2.45
C PHE A 197 42.75 12.69 -2.11
N LEU A 198 42.02 11.96 -2.96
CA LEU A 198 40.61 11.65 -2.69
C LEU A 198 40.45 10.86 -1.40
N PHE A 199 41.32 9.87 -1.16
CA PHE A 199 41.30 9.08 0.06
C PHE A 199 41.53 9.95 1.32
N LEU A 200 42.58 10.78 1.30
CA LEU A 200 42.90 11.67 2.42
C LEU A 200 41.82 12.75 2.62
N LEU A 201 41.24 13.28 1.54
CA LEU A 201 40.15 14.25 1.61
C LEU A 201 38.94 13.70 2.36
N PHE A 202 38.52 12.46 2.05
CA PHE A 202 37.40 11.83 2.74
C PHE A 202 37.73 11.50 4.20
N LEU A 203 38.96 11.07 4.49
CA LEU A 203 39.41 10.80 5.86
C LEU A 203 39.35 12.07 6.72
N ILE A 204 39.91 13.18 6.23
CA ILE A 204 39.95 14.47 6.92
C ILE A 204 38.54 15.02 7.11
N LEU A 205 37.69 15.00 6.09
CA LEU A 205 36.28 15.38 6.21
C LEU A 205 35.54 14.55 7.27
N GLY A 206 35.80 13.24 7.31
CA GLY A 206 35.29 12.34 8.34
C GLY A 206 35.73 12.76 9.74
N SER A 207 37.02 13.07 9.93
CA SER A 207 37.57 13.52 11.20
C SER A 207 36.91 14.81 11.71
N TYR A 208 36.77 15.84 10.87
CA TYR A 208 36.08 17.08 11.25
C TYR A 208 34.59 16.85 11.53
N ALA A 209 33.93 15.93 10.83
CA ALA A 209 32.54 15.58 11.11
C ALA A 209 32.40 14.95 12.50
N VAL A 210 33.29 14.04 12.88
CA VAL A 210 33.28 13.43 14.21
C VAL A 210 33.58 14.49 15.28
N LEU A 211 34.60 15.33 15.08
CA LEU A 211 34.92 16.43 15.98
C LEU A 211 33.75 17.41 16.16
N ALA A 212 33.05 17.77 15.08
CA ALA A 212 31.88 18.63 15.14
C ALA A 212 30.76 17.99 16.00
N THR A 213 30.43 16.72 15.73
CA THR A 213 29.42 16.00 16.52
C THR A 213 29.81 15.83 17.99
N TRP A 214 31.11 15.69 18.27
CA TRP A 214 31.61 15.61 19.63
C TRP A 214 31.55 16.96 20.34
N SER A 215 31.91 18.05 19.65
CA SER A 215 31.81 19.42 20.17
C SER A 215 30.35 19.80 20.48
N ASP A 216 29.40 19.39 19.62
CA ASP A 216 27.97 19.60 19.85
C ASP A 216 27.45 18.76 21.02
N ALA A 217 27.93 17.51 21.15
CA ALA A 217 27.59 16.66 22.29
C ALA A 217 28.11 17.24 23.61
N LEU A 218 29.29 17.86 23.60
CA LEU A 218 29.89 18.59 24.73
C LEU A 218 29.08 19.85 25.07
N ALA A 219 28.77 20.69 24.08
CA ALA A 219 27.97 21.89 24.25
C ALA A 219 26.57 21.59 24.80
N SER A 220 25.93 20.52 24.31
CA SER A 220 24.61 20.09 24.75
C SER A 220 24.60 19.24 26.03
N ARG A 221 25.78 19.02 26.66
CA ARG A 221 25.97 18.20 27.88
C ARG A 221 25.32 16.81 27.81
N LYS A 222 25.25 16.21 26.62
CA LYS A 222 24.69 14.87 26.41
C LYS A 222 25.74 13.80 26.72
N ILE A 223 25.88 13.49 28.01
CA ILE A 223 26.91 12.58 28.54
C ILE A 223 26.92 11.22 27.82
N GLY A 224 25.75 10.67 27.50
CA GLY A 224 25.65 9.39 26.78
C GLY A 224 26.20 9.42 25.35
N THR A 225 26.11 10.54 24.63
CA THR A 225 26.67 10.69 23.27
C THR A 225 28.18 10.92 23.34
N ILE A 226 28.66 11.70 24.31
CA ILE A 226 30.09 11.93 24.55
C ILE A 226 30.83 10.61 24.80
N ILE A 227 30.28 9.74 25.67
CA ILE A 227 30.87 8.43 25.97
C ILE A 227 30.91 7.54 24.73
N LYS A 228 29.84 7.51 23.93
CA LYS A 228 29.78 6.69 22.71
C LYS A 228 30.82 7.11 21.67
N ILE A 229 30.91 8.40 21.37
CA ILE A 229 31.92 8.92 20.43
C ILE A 229 33.32 8.66 20.98
N GLY A 230 33.55 8.92 22.27
CA GLY A 230 34.84 8.67 22.91
C GLY A 230 35.29 7.21 22.86
N ILE A 231 34.38 6.23 23.00
CA ILE A 231 34.72 4.81 22.87
C ILE A 231 35.10 4.47 21.42
N ILE A 232 34.37 4.99 20.43
CA ILE A 232 34.66 4.74 19.01
C ILE A 232 36.03 5.32 18.64
N GLU A 233 36.31 6.56 19.04
CA GLU A 233 37.60 7.21 18.83
C GLU A 233 38.74 6.50 19.56
N LEU A 234 38.52 6.00 20.78
CA LEU A 234 39.54 5.24 21.51
C LEU A 234 39.90 3.93 20.80
N VAL A 235 38.90 3.25 20.22
CA VAL A 235 39.13 2.04 19.40
C VAL A 235 39.85 2.40 18.11
N ALA A 236 39.47 3.49 17.44
CA ALA A 236 40.13 3.97 16.22
C ALA A 236 41.60 4.31 16.49
N LEU A 237 41.87 5.09 17.55
CA LEU A 237 43.22 5.45 18.00
C LEU A 237 44.04 4.21 18.33
N PHE A 238 43.45 3.21 18.99
CA PHE A 238 44.15 1.95 19.28
C PHE A 238 44.57 1.22 17.99
N VAL A 239 43.67 1.14 16.99
CA VAL A 239 43.99 0.55 15.69
C VAL A 239 45.06 1.36 14.97
N GLU A 240 44.93 2.68 14.95
CA GLU A 240 45.91 3.58 14.31
C GLU A 240 47.29 3.44 14.94
N VAL A 241 47.42 3.46 16.27
CA VAL A 241 48.72 3.36 16.94
C VAL A 241 49.36 2.00 16.75
N VAL A 242 48.59 0.91 16.80
CA VAL A 242 49.13 -0.46 16.72
C VAL A 242 49.47 -0.86 15.29
N PHE A 243 48.70 -0.42 14.29
CA PHE A 243 48.85 -0.88 12.90
C PHE A 243 49.36 0.17 11.92
N LEU A 244 49.03 1.45 12.11
CA LEU A 244 49.36 2.50 11.14
C LEU A 244 50.57 3.32 11.61
N TYR A 245 50.65 3.67 12.89
CA TYR A 245 51.71 4.51 13.42
C TYR A 245 53.07 3.81 13.38
N ARG A 246 53.12 2.51 13.67
CA ARG A 246 54.37 1.74 13.58
C ARG A 246 54.93 1.75 12.16
N GLU A 247 54.10 1.46 11.17
CA GLU A 247 54.46 1.41 9.76
C GLU A 247 54.76 2.81 9.21
N PHE A 248 54.08 3.84 9.73
CA PHE A 248 54.35 5.25 9.41
C PHE A 248 55.68 5.74 10.02
N VAL A 249 56.02 5.33 11.25
CA VAL A 249 57.31 5.65 11.88
C VAL A 249 58.45 4.90 11.21
N ASP A 250 58.28 3.61 10.92
CA ASP A 250 59.28 2.79 10.25
C ASP A 250 59.62 3.34 8.85
N SER A 251 58.68 4.05 8.21
CA SER A 251 58.89 4.71 6.92
C SER A 251 59.37 6.17 7.03
N LEU A 252 59.13 6.87 8.15
CA LEU A 252 59.64 8.23 8.40
C LEU A 252 61.08 8.26 8.93
N VAL A 253 61.51 7.27 9.70
CA VAL A 253 62.87 7.20 10.26
C VAL A 253 63.95 7.29 9.18
N PRO A 254 63.86 6.58 8.04
CA PRO A 254 64.81 6.74 6.94
C PRO A 254 64.78 8.12 6.27
N TRP A 255 63.60 8.75 6.18
CA TRP A 255 63.46 10.10 5.62
C TRP A 255 64.12 11.14 6.51
N PHE A 256 63.96 11.03 7.83
CA PHE A 256 64.67 11.88 8.78
C PHE A 256 66.16 11.63 8.71
N ASP A 257 66.62 10.38 8.60
CA ASP A 257 68.05 10.09 8.44
C ASP A 257 68.58 10.82 7.20
N GLN A 258 67.93 10.67 6.04
CA GLN A 258 68.32 11.36 4.80
C GLN A 258 68.35 12.89 4.87
N HIS A 259 67.56 13.52 5.74
CA HIS A 259 67.47 14.99 5.87
C HIS A 259 68.12 15.56 7.12
N THR A 260 68.56 14.74 8.08
CA THR A 260 69.22 15.16 9.32
C THR A 260 70.66 14.70 9.42
N SER A 261 71.10 13.70 8.63
CA SER A 261 72.49 13.22 8.58
C SER A 261 73.28 13.67 7.34
N GLY A 262 72.94 14.80 6.72
CA GLY A 262 73.83 15.54 5.79
C GLY A 262 74.26 16.89 6.39
N ASP A 263 75.49 17.39 6.25
CA ASP A 263 76.57 17.12 5.27
C ASP A 263 76.11 16.87 3.82
#